data_AF-A0A6J7CZY5-F1
#
_entry.id   AF-A0A6J7CZY5-F1
#
_cell.length_a   1.000
_cell.length_b   1.000
_cell.length_c   1.000
_cell.angle_alpha   90.00
_cell.angle_beta   90.00
_cell.angle_gamma   90.00
#
_symmetry.space_group_name_H-M   'P 1'
#
loop_
_entity.id
_entity.type
_entity.pdbx_description
1 polymer ?
#
loop_
_entity_poly.entity_id
_entity_poly.type
_entity_poly.pdbx_seq_one_letter_code
_entity_poly.pdbx_strand_id
1 'polypeptide(L)'
;MVVSSALESSIGLGASFDLAMRIEHLDYDCGIATNVLFERDVLPPVTDFGTFTATPGIVDESAAKELRVSPEREQLWRDRAARCLALL
;
A
#
# COMPACT_ATOMS: atom_id res chain seq x y z
N MET A 1 -11.89 8.64 -15.84
CA MET A 1 -10.59 8.77 -15.12
C MET A 1 -10.22 7.37 -14.60
N VAL A 2 -8.96 7.09 -14.29
CA VAL A 2 -8.55 5.77 -13.76
C VAL A 2 -7.64 5.94 -12.55
N VAL A 3 -7.79 5.05 -11.56
CA VAL A 3 -6.88 4.94 -10.41
C VAL A 3 -5.94 3.76 -10.65
N SER A 4 -4.65 3.98 -10.41
CA SER A 4 -3.61 2.94 -10.48
C SER A 4 -2.82 2.94 -9.18
N SER A 5 -2.33 1.77 -8.80
CA SER A 5 -1.29 1.64 -7.79
C SER A 5 0.08 2.04 -8.33
N ALA A 6 1.04 2.19 -7.42
CA ALA A 6 2.46 2.32 -7.71
C ALA A 6 3.25 1.08 -7.27
N LEU A 7 2.62 -0.10 -7.27
CA LEU A 7 3.18 -1.35 -6.73
C LEU A 7 3.54 -1.21 -5.24
N GLU A 8 2.60 -0.74 -4.43
CA GLU A 8 2.76 -0.70 -2.98
C GLU A 8 2.37 -2.04 -2.33
N SER A 9 2.74 -2.19 -1.05
CA SER A 9 2.12 -3.17 -0.16
C SER A 9 0.65 -2.87 0.05
N SER A 10 -0.10 -3.79 0.68
CA SER A 10 -1.53 -3.55 0.97
C SER A 10 -1.77 -2.31 1.84
N ILE A 11 -0.76 -1.79 2.55
CA ILE A 11 -0.86 -0.51 3.30
C ILE A 11 -1.06 0.65 2.32
N GLY A 12 -0.22 0.74 1.29
CA GLY A 12 -0.29 1.81 0.29
C GLY A 12 -1.50 1.66 -0.63
N LEU A 13 -1.87 0.42 -0.98
CA LEU A 13 -3.09 0.15 -1.74
C LEU A 13 -4.34 0.65 -1.02
N GLY A 14 -4.38 0.63 0.31
CA GLY A 14 -5.48 1.20 1.09
C GLY A 14 -5.80 2.66 0.72
N ALA A 15 -4.79 3.48 0.44
CA ALA A 15 -4.99 4.86 -0.03
C ALA A 15 -5.52 4.93 -1.47
N SER A 16 -5.08 4.03 -2.35
CA SER A 16 -5.60 3.92 -3.71
C SER A 16 -7.06 3.49 -3.74
N PHE A 17 -7.45 2.57 -2.86
CA PHE A 17 -8.85 2.16 -2.66
C PHE A 17 -9.71 3.30 -2.11
N ASP A 18 -9.23 4.03 -1.09
CA ASP A 18 -9.97 5.20 -0.56
C ASP A 18 -10.18 6.27 -1.64
N LEU A 19 -9.17 6.54 -2.48
CA LEU A 19 -9.32 7.45 -3.62
C LEU A 19 -10.36 6.94 -4.62
N ALA A 20 -10.27 5.67 -5.04
CA ALA A 20 -11.22 5.09 -5.98
C ALA A 20 -12.67 5.20 -5.48
N MET A 21 -12.90 4.96 -4.19
CA MET A 21 -14.23 5.07 -3.57
C MET A 21 -14.80 6.50 -3.49
N ARG A 22 -13.96 7.53 -3.60
CA ARG A 22 -14.38 8.95 -3.58
C ARG A 22 -14.69 9.52 -4.97
N ILE A 23 -14.37 8.79 -6.04
CA ILE A 23 -14.64 9.22 -7.41
C ILE A 23 -16.06 8.82 -7.79
N GLU A 24 -16.88 9.81 -8.16
CA GLU A 24 -18.31 9.62 -8.47
C GLU A 24 -18.55 8.67 -9.66
N HIS A 25 -17.69 8.77 -10.69
CA HIS A 25 -17.79 7.96 -11.90
C HIS A 25 -16.43 7.36 -12.28
N LEU A 26 -16.36 6.02 -12.24
CA LEU A 26 -15.23 5.22 -12.70
C LEU A 26 -15.66 4.41 -13.93
N ASP A 27 -15.31 4.91 -15.11
CA ASP A 27 -15.67 4.26 -16.39
C ASP A 27 -14.79 3.04 -16.73
N TYR A 28 -13.73 2.80 -15.95
CA TYR A 28 -12.74 1.76 -16.18
C TYR A 28 -12.34 1.08 -14.87
N ASP A 29 -11.90 -0.17 -14.97
CA ASP A 29 -11.32 -0.91 -13.86
C ASP A 29 -10.07 -0.20 -13.31
N CYS A 30 -9.92 -0.22 -11.99
CA CYS A 30 -8.77 0.36 -11.31
C CYS A 30 -7.60 -0.63 -11.27
N GLY A 31 -6.39 -0.15 -11.58
CA GLY A 31 -5.14 -0.92 -11.52
C GLY A 31 -4.60 -1.07 -10.10
N ILE A 32 -5.43 -1.53 -9.16
CA ILE A 32 -5.12 -1.53 -7.71
C ILE A 32 -5.07 -2.91 -7.07
N ALA A 33 -5.29 -3.98 -7.85
CA ALA A 33 -5.13 -5.38 -7.41
C ALA A 33 -3.68 -5.88 -7.55
N THR A 34 -2.68 -5.03 -7.27
CA THR A 34 -1.26 -5.35 -7.56
C THR A 34 -0.52 -6.04 -6.42
N ASN A 35 -1.13 -6.18 -5.24
CA ASN A 35 -0.54 -6.94 -4.14
C ASN A 35 -0.29 -8.41 -4.52
N VAL A 36 -1.08 -8.97 -5.44
CA VAL A 36 -0.90 -10.34 -5.96
C VAL A 36 0.42 -10.56 -6.71
N LEU A 37 1.12 -9.48 -7.07
CA LEU A 37 2.43 -9.54 -7.72
C LEU A 37 3.58 -9.71 -6.71
N PHE A 38 3.32 -9.50 -5.42
CA PHE A 38 4.30 -9.70 -4.35
C PHE A 38 4.18 -11.11 -3.77
N GLU A 39 5.32 -11.72 -3.44
CA GLU A 39 5.37 -13.03 -2.76
C GLU A 39 4.89 -12.94 -1.31
N ARG A 40 5.09 -11.77 -0.66
CA ARG A 40 4.78 -11.52 0.75
C ARG A 40 4.26 -10.10 0.94
N ASP A 41 3.45 -9.94 1.97
CA ASP A 41 2.90 -8.65 2.41
C ASP A 41 3.03 -8.52 3.94
N VAL A 42 2.95 -7.29 4.44
CA VAL A 42 2.97 -6.95 5.89
C VAL A 42 1.57 -6.90 6.50
N LEU A 43 0.54 -7.08 5.67
CA LEU A 43 -0.85 -7.24 6.09
C LEU A 43 -1.30 -8.67 5.81
N PRO A 44 -2.22 -9.21 6.63
CA PRO A 44 -2.83 -10.51 6.34
C PRO A 44 -3.52 -10.48 4.96
N PRO A 45 -3.56 -11.61 4.25
CA PRO A 45 -4.16 -11.67 2.92
C PRO A 45 -5.65 -11.33 2.99
N VAL A 46 -6.07 -10.42 2.10
CA VAL A 46 -7.48 -10.08 1.94
C VAL A 46 -8.12 -11.18 1.08
N THR A 47 -9.10 -11.87 1.66
CA THR A 47 -9.80 -12.99 1.01
C THR A 47 -10.97 -12.56 0.12
N ASP A 48 -11.41 -11.30 0.21
CA ASP A 48 -12.49 -10.75 -0.61
C ASP A 48 -12.07 -9.46 -1.30
N PHE A 49 -11.98 -9.51 -2.64
CA PHE A 49 -11.69 -8.36 -3.49
C PHE A 49 -12.97 -7.64 -3.98
N GLY A 50 -14.15 -8.21 -3.75
CA GLY A 50 -15.42 -7.65 -4.20
C GLY A 50 -15.93 -6.50 -3.34
N THR A 51 -15.51 -6.46 -2.07
CA THR A 51 -15.84 -5.37 -1.14
C THR A 51 -14.62 -4.94 -0.33
N PHE A 52 -13.72 -4.17 -0.94
CA PHE A 52 -12.61 -3.58 -0.20
C PHE A 52 -13.13 -2.41 0.64
N THR A 53 -13.24 -2.61 1.96
CA THR A 53 -13.34 -1.48 2.88
C THR A 53 -11.93 -1.01 3.15
N ALA A 54 -11.63 0.26 2.85
CA ALA A 54 -10.38 0.89 3.23
C ALA A 54 -10.34 1.11 4.76
N THR A 55 -10.28 0.02 5.52
CA THR A 55 -9.92 0.07 6.93
C THR A 55 -8.40 0.10 7.04
N PRO A 56 -7.83 0.83 8.02
CA PRO A 56 -6.43 0.69 8.36
C PRO A 56 -6.20 -0.77 8.77
N GLY A 57 -5.57 -1.54 7.89
CA GLY A 57 -5.26 -2.92 8.17
C GLY A 57 -4.28 -3.00 9.35
N ILE A 58 -4.44 -4.03 10.18
CA ILE A 58 -3.52 -4.28 11.29
C ILE A 58 -2.29 -4.98 10.72
N VAL A 59 -1.12 -4.33 10.83
CA VAL A 59 0.16 -4.89 10.40
C VAL A 59 0.44 -6.18 11.15
N ASP A 60 0.80 -7.23 10.41
CA ASP A 60 1.35 -8.45 10.97
C ASP A 60 2.80 -8.17 11.40
N GLU A 61 2.99 -7.98 12.70
CA GLU A 61 4.30 -7.69 13.31
C GLU A 61 5.34 -8.80 13.04
N SER A 62 4.90 -10.05 12.89
CA SER A 62 5.80 -11.16 12.57
C SER A 62 6.31 -11.06 11.14
N ALA A 63 5.41 -10.84 10.18
CA ALA A 63 5.75 -10.62 8.78
C ALA A 63 6.60 -9.35 8.61
N ALA A 64 6.26 -8.26 9.30
CA ALA A 64 7.03 -7.02 9.29
C ALA A 64 8.46 -7.21 9.81
N LYS A 65 8.65 -8.05 10.84
CA LYS A 65 9.97 -8.38 11.36
C LYS A 65 10.78 -9.22 10.36
N GLU A 66 10.16 -10.17 9.67
CA GLU A 66 10.82 -11.01 8.67
C GLU A 66 11.21 -10.23 7.41
N LEU A 67 10.39 -9.26 6.99
CA LEU A 67 10.62 -8.42 5.81
C LEU A 67 11.54 -7.22 6.10
N ARG A 68 12.06 -7.11 7.32
CA ARG A 68 12.85 -5.95 7.73
C ARG A 68 14.17 -5.89 6.98
N VAL A 69 14.44 -4.72 6.40
CA VAL A 69 15.72 -4.41 5.75
C VAL A 69 16.84 -4.20 6.77
N SER A 70 18.09 -4.15 6.31
CA SER A 70 19.22 -3.84 7.20
C SER A 70 19.07 -2.45 7.85
N PRO A 71 19.66 -2.20 9.03
CA PRO A 71 19.58 -0.90 9.71
C PRO A 71 20.08 0.27 8.84
N GLU A 72 21.15 0.05 8.06
CA GLU A 72 21.67 1.04 7.12
C GLU A 72 20.64 1.41 6.04
N ARG A 73 19.96 0.40 5.48
CA ARG A 73 18.91 0.62 4.47
C ARG A 73 17.69 1.30 5.07
N GLU A 74 17.32 0.95 6.30
CA GLU A 74 16.25 1.61 7.04
C GLU A 74 16.58 3.09 7.24
N GLN A 75 17.79 3.42 7.68
CA GLN A 75 18.22 4.80 7.86
C GLN A 75 18.19 5.59 6.55
N LEU A 76 18.67 5.01 5.45
CA LEU A 76 18.62 5.63 4.12
C LEU A 76 17.19 6.01 3.72
N TRP A 77 16.21 5.14 3.98
CA TRP A 77 14.79 5.42 3.74
C TRP A 77 14.25 6.54 4.63
N ARG A 78 14.60 6.54 5.93
CA ARG A 78 14.19 7.59 6.88
C ARG A 78 14.73 8.96 6.45
N ASP A 79 16.00 9.03 6.07
CA ASP A 79 16.62 10.28 5.60
C ASP A 79 15.97 10.77 4.31
N ARG A 80 15.63 9.86 3.40
CA ARG A 80 14.91 10.21 2.17
C ARG A 80 13.52 10.77 2.48
N ALA A 81 12.77 10.14 3.38
CA ALA A 81 11.45 10.62 3.80
C ALA A 81 11.54 12.02 4.42
N ALA A 82 12.52 12.27 5.30
CA ALA A 82 12.74 13.58 5.90
C ALA A 82 13.07 14.66 4.84
N ARG A 83 13.89 14.34 3.84
CA ARG A 83 14.16 15.26 2.72
C ARG A 83 12.93 15.59 1.90
N CYS A 84 12.07 14.61 1.61
CA CYS A 84 10.82 14.85 0.88
C CYS A 84 9.84 15.70 1.71
N LEU A 85 9.74 15.43 3.01
CA LEU A 85 8.86 16.18 3.91
C LEU A 85 9.26 17.66 4.00
N ALA A 86 10.56 17.97 3.97
CA ALA A 86 11.04 19.35 3.98
C ALA A 86 10.69 20.16 2.71
N LEU A 87 10.11 19.54 1.69
CA LEU A 87 9.64 20.19 0.45
C LEU A 87 8.13 20.47 0.43
N LEU A 88 7.39 19.97 1.43
CA LEU A 88 5.93 20.14 1.57
C LEU A 88 5.63 21.26 2.57
#